data_AF-D3X7K8-F1
#
_entry.id   AF-D3X7K8-F1
#
_cell.length_a   1.000
_cell.length_b   1.000
_cell.length_c   1.000
_cell.angle_alpha   90.00
_cell.angle_beta   90.00
_cell.angle_gamma   90.00
#
_symmetry.space_group_name_H-M   'P 1'
#
loop_
_entity.id
_entity.type
_entity.pdbx_description
1 polymer ?
#
loop_
_entity_poly.entity_id
_entity_poly.type
_entity_poly.pdbx_seq_one_letter_code
_entity_poly.pdbx_strand_id
1 'polypeptide(L)'
;MFKMSSYIHTEKEFNVLGKYFKEVIKMDSDFTDHLIFNLYQFELIGVNTRYDENNPADIQIYQGEQYEALETISTYDALKMLDSIKYQAADMSSDMLWSQVLHVHQKLVDGIVKIENIPTNYKETAFYADSQWW
;
A
#
# COMPACT_ATOMS: atom_id res chain seq x y z
N MET A 1 5.77 15.86 -20.82
CA MET A 1 5.51 15.55 -19.40
C MET A 1 4.18 14.80 -19.37
N PHE A 2 4.22 13.47 -19.34
CA PHE A 2 2.99 12.69 -19.26
C PHE A 2 2.40 12.93 -17.86
N LYS A 3 1.26 13.64 -17.79
CA LYS A 3 0.36 13.55 -16.64
C LYS A 3 -0.07 12.08 -16.59
N MET A 4 0.61 11.25 -15.80
CA MET A 4 0.03 9.98 -15.39
C MET A 4 -1.25 10.34 -14.63
N SER A 5 -2.38 9.87 -15.13
CA SER A 5 -3.67 10.03 -14.47
C SER A 5 -3.53 9.58 -13.01
N SER A 6 -4.02 10.39 -12.08
CA SER A 6 -4.29 9.94 -10.72
C SER A 6 -5.04 8.63 -10.78
N TYR A 7 -4.52 7.64 -10.08
CA TYR A 7 -5.28 6.48 -9.71
C TYR A 7 -5.15 6.38 -8.20
N ILE A 8 -6.30 6.28 -7.54
CA ILE A 8 -6.38 5.89 -6.14
C ILE A 8 -6.54 4.38 -6.18
N HIS A 9 -5.67 3.63 -5.51
CA HIS A 9 -5.84 2.18 -5.39
C HIS A 9 -7.24 1.88 -4.85
N THR A 10 -7.87 0.88 -5.46
CA THR A 10 -9.23 0.50 -5.09
C THR A 10 -9.26 -0.10 -3.68
N GLU A 11 -10.44 -0.02 -3.06
CA GLU A 11 -10.73 -0.73 -1.81
C GLU A 11 -10.35 -2.21 -1.86
N LYS A 12 -10.61 -2.88 -2.99
CA LYS A 12 -10.23 -4.29 -3.18
C LYS A 12 -8.72 -4.47 -3.05
N GLU A 13 -7.91 -3.64 -3.69
CA GLU A 13 -6.45 -3.78 -3.64
C GLU A 13 -5.90 -3.58 -2.23
N PHE A 14 -6.41 -2.59 -1.49
CA PHE A 14 -6.04 -2.39 -0.09
C PHE A 14 -6.39 -3.61 0.78
N ASN A 15 -7.54 -4.23 0.53
CA ASN A 15 -7.93 -5.46 1.20
C ASN A 15 -7.06 -6.66 0.79
N VAL A 16 -6.63 -6.76 -0.48
CA VAL A 16 -5.66 -7.76 -0.95
C VAL A 16 -4.32 -7.59 -0.22
N LEU A 17 -3.83 -6.35 -0.07
CA LEU A 17 -2.63 -6.06 0.72
C LEU A 17 -2.81 -6.44 2.20
N GLY A 18 -4.00 -6.18 2.76
CA GLY A 18 -4.36 -6.61 4.11
C GLY A 18 -4.32 -8.14 4.27
N LYS A 19 -4.87 -8.87 3.31
CA LYS A 19 -4.80 -10.35 3.27
C LYS A 19 -3.35 -10.84 3.21
N TYR A 20 -2.51 -10.21 2.39
CA TYR A 20 -1.07 -10.52 2.34
C TYR A 20 -0.41 -10.33 3.71
N PHE A 21 -0.65 -9.21 4.40
CA PHE A 21 -0.09 -8.98 5.73
C PHE A 21 -0.56 -10.00 6.77
N LYS A 22 -1.84 -10.37 6.77
CA LYS A 22 -2.40 -11.36 7.71
C LYS A 22 -1.92 -12.78 7.42
N GLU A 23 -1.86 -13.17 6.15
CA GLU A 23 -1.66 -14.57 5.77
C GLU A 23 -0.22 -14.91 5.41
N VAL A 24 0.54 -13.99 4.84
CA VAL A 24 1.94 -14.22 4.48
C VAL A 24 2.85 -13.73 5.59
N ILE A 25 2.73 -12.46 5.96
CA ILE A 25 3.59 -11.84 6.99
C ILE A 25 3.16 -12.23 8.42
N LYS A 26 1.96 -12.83 8.57
CA LYS A 26 1.40 -13.26 9.87
C LYS A 26 1.27 -12.13 10.88
N MET A 27 0.92 -10.93 10.40
CA MET A 27 0.63 -9.78 11.26
C MET A 27 -0.70 -9.98 11.99
N ASP A 28 -0.83 -9.39 13.18
CA ASP A 28 -2.08 -9.36 13.92
C ASP A 28 -3.20 -8.72 13.08
N SER A 29 -4.41 -9.30 13.15
CA SER A 29 -5.51 -8.91 12.27
C SER A 29 -6.00 -7.49 12.55
N ASP A 30 -6.24 -7.14 13.82
CA ASP A 30 -6.76 -5.83 14.20
C ASP A 30 -5.74 -4.74 13.89
N PHE A 31 -4.46 -5.00 14.17
CA PHE A 31 -3.38 -4.11 13.77
C PHE A 31 -3.31 -3.92 12.25
N THR A 32 -3.47 -5.01 11.48
CA THR A 32 -3.44 -4.96 10.02
C THR A 32 -4.58 -4.12 9.46
N ASP A 33 -5.78 -4.24 10.03
CA ASP A 33 -6.94 -3.46 9.58
C ASP A 33 -6.74 -1.97 9.80
N HIS A 34 -6.21 -1.59 10.96
CA HIS A 34 -5.81 -0.20 11.23
C HIS A 34 -4.69 0.29 10.32
N LEU A 35 -3.73 -0.58 9.99
CA LEU A 35 -2.65 -0.24 9.06
C LEU A 35 -3.20 0.03 7.66
N ILE A 36 -4.06 -0.85 7.14
CA ILE A 36 -4.67 -0.68 5.82
C ILE A 36 -5.49 0.59 5.76
N PHE A 37 -6.28 0.88 6.80
CA PHE A 37 -7.00 2.14 6.91
C PHE A 37 -6.03 3.34 6.82
N ASN A 38 -4.95 3.34 7.58
CA ASN A 38 -3.98 4.45 7.56
C ASN A 38 -3.28 4.61 6.20
N LEU A 39 -2.92 3.51 5.53
CA LEU A 39 -2.31 3.56 4.19
C LEU A 39 -3.26 4.19 3.17
N TYR A 40 -4.55 3.83 3.23
CA TYR A 40 -5.58 4.44 2.39
C TYR A 40 -5.75 5.94 2.68
N GLN A 41 -5.80 6.33 3.96
CA GLN A 41 -5.87 7.75 4.34
C GLN A 41 -4.67 8.54 3.79
N PHE A 42 -3.47 7.98 3.86
CA PHE A 42 -2.28 8.64 3.33
C PHE A 42 -2.39 8.89 1.83
N GLU A 43 -2.77 7.86 1.07
CA GLU A 43 -2.96 7.99 -0.37
C GLU A 43 -4.02 9.04 -0.72
N LEU A 44 -5.17 8.98 -0.07
CA LEU A 44 -6.26 9.95 -0.29
C LEU A 44 -5.84 11.39 -0.02
N ILE A 45 -5.15 11.64 1.09
CA ILE A 45 -4.67 13.00 1.42
C ILE A 45 -3.71 13.50 0.34
N GLY A 46 -2.80 12.64 -0.13
CA GLY A 46 -1.88 12.98 -1.21
C GLY A 46 -2.59 13.32 -2.52
N VAL A 47 -3.54 12.48 -2.93
CA VAL A 47 -4.34 12.69 -4.15
C VAL A 47 -5.21 13.93 -4.04
N ASN A 48 -5.96 14.08 -2.94
CA ASN A 48 -6.78 15.28 -2.69
C ASN A 48 -5.93 16.56 -2.76
N THR A 49 -4.73 16.55 -2.18
CA THR A 49 -3.80 17.69 -2.24
C THR A 49 -3.31 17.94 -3.67
N ARG A 50 -2.88 16.89 -4.39
CA ARG A 50 -2.32 17.00 -5.74
C ARG A 50 -3.34 17.55 -6.75
N TYR A 51 -4.61 17.20 -6.60
CA TYR A 51 -5.66 17.49 -7.59
C TYR A 51 -6.73 18.48 -7.11
N ASP A 52 -6.61 19.01 -5.90
CA ASP A 52 -7.62 19.88 -5.28
C ASP A 52 -9.01 19.18 -5.23
N GLU A 53 -8.98 17.90 -4.88
CA GLU A 53 -10.17 17.05 -4.72
C GLU A 53 -10.54 16.91 -3.23
N ASN A 54 -11.76 16.42 -2.96
CA ASN A 54 -12.24 16.18 -1.61
C ASN A 54 -12.92 14.80 -1.51
N ASN A 55 -12.18 13.77 -1.90
CA ASN A 55 -12.66 12.40 -1.83
C ASN A 55 -12.84 11.99 -0.36
N PRO A 56 -13.99 11.39 0.00
CA PRO A 56 -14.25 10.94 1.35
C PRO A 56 -13.36 9.77 1.71
N ALA A 57 -12.92 9.74 2.95
CA ALA A 57 -11.98 8.76 3.43
C ALA A 57 -12.68 7.52 4.00
N ASP A 58 -13.44 6.86 3.14
CA ASP A 58 -14.25 5.68 3.44
C ASP A 58 -13.68 4.45 2.72
N ILE A 59 -13.33 3.43 3.50
CA ILE A 59 -12.86 2.13 3.01
C ILE A 59 -13.48 1.04 3.89
N GLN A 60 -14.08 0.04 3.25
CA GLN A 60 -14.57 -1.14 3.93
C GLN A 60 -13.48 -2.20 4.03
N ILE A 61 -13.21 -2.67 5.26
CA ILE A 61 -12.38 -3.85 5.48
C ILE A 61 -13.23 -5.11 5.25
N TYR A 62 -12.78 -5.96 4.33
CA TYR A 62 -13.51 -7.16 3.93
C TYR A 62 -13.42 -8.24 4.99
N GLN A 63 -14.53 -8.94 5.19
CA GLN A 63 -14.66 -10.06 6.12
C GLN A 63 -15.46 -11.19 5.48
N GLY A 64 -15.37 -12.39 6.06
CA GLY A 64 -16.10 -13.57 5.60
C GLY A 64 -15.83 -13.89 4.12
N GLU A 65 -16.89 -14.20 3.37
CA GLU A 65 -16.77 -14.62 1.96
C GLU A 65 -16.05 -13.58 1.08
N GLN A 66 -16.22 -12.28 1.34
CA GLN A 66 -15.55 -11.23 0.58
C GLN A 66 -14.02 -11.27 0.78
N TYR A 67 -13.57 -11.55 2.02
CA TYR A 67 -12.16 -11.70 2.34
C TYR A 67 -11.57 -12.99 1.76
N GLU A 68 -12.31 -14.09 1.88
CA GLU A 68 -11.88 -15.39 1.33
C GLU A 68 -11.74 -15.34 -0.20
N ALA A 69 -12.61 -14.58 -0.87
CA ALA A 69 -12.57 -14.38 -2.33
C ALA A 69 -11.43 -13.47 -2.81
N LEU A 70 -10.73 -12.76 -1.92
CA LEU A 70 -9.57 -11.95 -2.30
C LEU A 70 -8.46 -12.84 -2.84
N GLU A 71 -7.84 -12.38 -3.92
CA GLU A 71 -6.66 -13.03 -4.49
C GLU A 71 -5.46 -12.92 -3.55
N THR A 72 -4.57 -13.90 -3.63
CA THR A 72 -3.26 -13.83 -2.98
C THR A 72 -2.28 -13.18 -3.94
N ILE A 73 -1.45 -12.27 -3.42
CA ILE A 73 -0.41 -11.59 -4.18
C ILE A 73 0.98 -12.06 -3.77
N SER A 74 1.96 -11.88 -4.65
CA SER A 74 3.35 -12.18 -4.32
C SER A 74 3.97 -11.11 -3.43
N THR A 75 5.10 -11.43 -2.81
CA THR A 75 5.91 -10.48 -2.04
C THR A 75 6.30 -9.25 -2.86
N TYR A 76 6.63 -9.44 -4.14
CA TYR A 76 7.01 -8.34 -5.02
C TYR A 76 5.82 -7.46 -5.40
N ASP A 77 4.63 -8.03 -5.55
CA ASP A 77 3.39 -7.28 -5.74
C ASP A 77 3.08 -6.40 -4.54
N ALA A 78 3.19 -6.96 -3.32
CA ALA A 78 2.96 -6.20 -2.09
C ALA A 78 3.96 -5.04 -1.94
N LEU A 79 5.23 -5.27 -2.26
CA LEU A 79 6.27 -4.22 -2.23
C LEU A 79 6.01 -3.12 -3.26
N LYS A 80 5.62 -3.50 -4.49
CA LYS A 80 5.33 -2.54 -5.55
C LYS A 80 4.10 -1.70 -5.24
N MET A 81 3.06 -2.33 -4.68
CA MET A 81 1.88 -1.63 -4.18
C MET A 81 2.24 -0.64 -3.05
N LEU A 82 3.06 -1.03 -2.08
CA LEU A 82 3.53 -0.12 -1.03
C LEU A 82 4.33 1.07 -1.59
N ASP A 83 5.20 0.83 -2.57
CA ASP A 83 5.93 1.90 -3.25
C ASP A 83 5.00 2.84 -4.02
N SER A 84 3.94 2.32 -4.64
CA SER A 84 2.95 3.14 -5.32
C SER A 84 2.11 3.97 -4.34
N ILE A 85 1.62 3.39 -3.23
CA ILE A 85 0.92 4.13 -2.17
C ILE A 85 1.76 5.33 -1.70
N LYS A 86 3.06 5.11 -1.44
CA LYS A 86 3.98 6.20 -1.09
C LYS A 86 4.08 7.26 -2.20
N TYR A 87 4.14 6.84 -3.46
CA TYR A 87 4.19 7.76 -4.60
C TYR A 87 2.91 8.60 -4.72
N GLN A 88 1.73 8.02 -4.49
CA GLN A 88 0.47 8.76 -4.49
C GLN A 88 0.38 9.74 -3.30
N ALA A 89 0.93 9.35 -2.15
CA ALA A 89 1.03 10.19 -0.96
C ALA A 89 2.07 11.33 -1.04
N ALA A 90 2.90 11.39 -2.10
CA ALA A 90 4.08 12.26 -2.13
C ALA A 90 3.77 13.77 -2.18
N ASP A 91 2.58 14.17 -2.63
CA ASP A 91 2.17 15.58 -2.72
C ASP A 91 1.41 16.07 -1.48
N MET A 92 1.52 15.37 -0.35
CA MET A 92 1.03 15.90 0.94
C MET A 92 1.64 17.27 1.23
N SER A 93 0.80 18.24 1.60
CA SER A 93 1.27 19.59 1.99
C SER A 93 1.98 19.62 3.36
N SER A 94 1.82 18.58 4.17
CA SER A 94 2.34 18.53 5.55
C SER A 94 3.60 17.68 5.62
N ASP A 95 4.74 18.32 5.88
CA ASP A 95 6.04 17.65 6.09
C ASP A 95 5.97 16.61 7.22
N MET A 96 5.20 16.91 8.26
CA MET A 96 5.02 16.00 9.40
C MET A 96 4.29 14.72 8.97
N LEU A 97 3.21 14.84 8.19
CA LEU A 97 2.47 13.68 7.68
C LEU A 97 3.33 12.91 6.68
N TRP A 98 4.03 13.61 5.80
CA TRP A 98 4.92 12.97 4.84
C TRP A 98 6.03 12.15 5.53
N SER A 99 6.63 12.69 6.60
CA SER A 99 7.60 11.95 7.41
C SER A 99 7.01 10.67 8.03
N GLN A 100 5.74 10.70 8.45
CA GLN A 100 5.04 9.52 8.93
C GLN A 100 4.81 8.48 7.82
N VAL A 101 4.42 8.92 6.62
CA VAL A 101 4.29 8.03 5.45
C VAL A 101 5.61 7.33 5.17
N LEU A 102 6.71 8.07 5.11
CA LEU A 102 8.04 7.51 4.87
C LEU A 102 8.45 6.50 5.95
N HIS A 103 8.18 6.80 7.21
CA HIS A 103 8.51 5.92 8.33
C HIS A 103 7.70 4.62 8.31
N VAL A 104 6.39 4.70 8.04
CA VAL A 104 5.53 3.53 7.90
C VAL A 104 5.96 2.69 6.69
N HIS A 105 6.15 3.33 5.53
CA HIS A 105 6.62 2.65 4.32
C HIS A 105 7.93 1.90 4.56
N GLN A 106 8.93 2.57 5.13
CA GLN A 106 10.24 1.97 5.40
C GLN A 106 10.12 0.76 6.32
N LYS A 107 9.35 0.87 7.42
CA LYS A 107 9.16 -0.24 8.35
C LYS A 107 8.50 -1.46 7.70
N LEU A 108 7.50 -1.24 6.86
CA LEU A 108 6.81 -2.33 6.16
C LEU A 108 7.74 -3.00 5.15
N VAL A 109 8.42 -2.21 4.33
CA VAL A 109 9.38 -2.73 3.33
C VAL A 109 10.49 -3.52 4.01
N ASP A 110 11.14 -2.95 5.02
CA ASP A 110 12.24 -3.63 5.72
C ASP A 110 11.75 -4.91 6.42
N GLY A 111 10.54 -4.87 7.00
CA GLY A 111 9.89 -6.02 7.59
C GLY A 111 9.69 -7.15 6.59
N ILE A 112 9.06 -6.85 5.45
CA ILE A 112 8.82 -7.81 4.36
C ILE A 112 10.13 -8.38 3.83
N VAL A 113 11.08 -7.51 3.48
CA VAL A 113 12.38 -7.90 2.91
C VAL A 113 13.09 -8.89 3.84
N LYS A 114 13.06 -8.62 5.15
CA LYS A 114 13.67 -9.47 6.16
C LYS A 114 12.94 -10.80 6.34
N ILE A 115 11.60 -10.77 6.45
CA ILE A 115 10.78 -11.96 6.74
C ILE A 115 10.81 -12.92 5.56
N GLU A 116 10.61 -12.40 4.36
CA GLU A 116 10.59 -13.19 3.11
C GLU A 116 12.00 -13.49 2.58
N ASN A 117 13.03 -12.98 3.26
CA ASN A 117 14.44 -13.19 2.93
C ASN A 117 14.77 -12.89 1.45
N ILE A 118 14.25 -11.76 0.96
CA ILE A 118 14.52 -11.28 -0.41
C ILE A 118 15.65 -10.22 -0.41
N PRO A 119 16.26 -9.93 -1.57
CA PRO A 119 17.31 -8.91 -1.64
C PRO A 119 16.82 -7.51 -1.25
N THR A 120 17.64 -6.73 -0.55
CA THR A 120 17.32 -5.35 -0.17
C THR A 120 17.17 -4.43 -1.39
N ASN A 121 17.84 -4.74 -2.49
CA ASN A 121 17.67 -4.09 -3.79
C ASN A 121 16.54 -4.73 -4.62
N TYR A 122 15.46 -5.19 -3.98
CA TYR A 122 14.33 -5.87 -4.63
C TYR A 122 13.78 -5.14 -5.87
N LYS A 123 13.86 -3.80 -5.91
CA LYS A 123 13.43 -2.97 -7.03
C LYS A 123 14.19 -3.21 -8.33
N GLU A 124 15.41 -3.73 -8.25
CA GLU A 124 16.27 -4.06 -9.40
C GLU A 124 16.05 -5.49 -9.93
N THR A 125 15.17 -6.26 -9.29
CA THR A 125 14.89 -7.64 -9.67
C THR A 125 13.87 -7.73 -10.81
N ALA A 126 13.96 -8.80 -11.61
CA ALA A 126 12.96 -9.08 -12.65
C ALA A 126 11.54 -9.23 -12.06
N PHE A 127 11.40 -9.87 -10.89
CA PHE A 127 10.10 -10.06 -10.24
C PHE A 127 9.39 -8.75 -9.91
N TYR A 128 10.13 -7.72 -9.48
CA TYR A 128 9.56 -6.39 -9.24
C TYR A 128 9.17 -5.70 -10.55
N ALA A 129 9.98 -5.85 -11.60
CA ALA A 129 9.68 -5.29 -12.92
C ALA A 129 8.43 -5.93 -13.53
N ASP A 130 8.28 -7.25 -13.40
CA ASP A 130 7.20 -8.05 -13.98
C ASP A 130 5.86 -7.89 -13.23
N SER A 131 5.90 -7.51 -11.95
CA SER A 131 4.69 -7.22 -11.16
C SER A 131 3.83 -6.14 -11.82
N GLN A 132 2.52 -6.35 -11.84
CA GLN A 132 1.55 -5.41 -12.45
C GLN A 132 0.85 -4.50 -11.43
N TRP A 133 1.20 -4.61 -10.14
CA TRP A 133 0.57 -3.83 -9.07
C TRP A 133 1.19 -2.43 -9.01
N TRP A 134 0.39 -1.38 -9.21
CA TRP A 134 0.77 0.03 -9.20
C TRP A 134 -0.42 0.92 -8.86
#